data_AF-A0A972S4Q6-F1
#
_entry.id   AF-A0A972S4Q6-F1
#
_cell.length_a   1.000
_cell.length_b   1.000
_cell.length_c   1.000
_cell.angle_alpha   90.00
_cell.angle_beta   90.00
_cell.angle_gamma   90.00
#
_symmetry.space_group_name_H-M   'P 1'
#
loop_
_entity.id
_entity.type
_entity.pdbx_description
1 polymer ?
#
loop_
_entity_poly.entity_id
_entity_poly.type
_entity_poly.pdbx_seq_one_letter_code
_entity_poly.pdbx_strand_id
1 'polypeptide(L)'
;MTSHPSSTELEKAIELLPEILTRNLDRNLCVCNDVPKLKIIKAIVEGADTAEKVRAETYATDGNGCCQRQVDRLIECLAVNESEKEKNSS
;
A
#
# COMPACT_ATOMS: atom_id res chain seq x y z
N MET A 1 -15.76 -12.53 3.19
CA MET A 1 -14.61 -13.16 3.85
C MET A 1 -13.39 -12.73 3.05
N THR A 2 -12.64 -11.73 3.51
CA THR A 2 -11.50 -11.19 2.77
C THR A 2 -10.28 -12.07 3.00
N SER A 3 -9.85 -12.75 1.94
CA SER A 3 -8.62 -13.56 1.92
C SER A 3 -7.44 -12.68 2.34
N HIS A 4 -6.74 -13.05 3.40
CA HIS A 4 -5.53 -12.34 3.80
C HIS A 4 -4.42 -12.68 2.81
N PRO A 5 -3.64 -11.71 2.31
CA PRO A 5 -2.54 -11.97 1.40
C PRO A 5 -1.53 -12.85 2.12
N SER A 6 -1.06 -13.88 1.42
CA SER A 6 0.10 -14.64 1.86
C SER A 6 1.32 -13.71 1.93
N SER A 7 2.25 -13.98 2.86
CA SER A 7 3.48 -13.17 3.04
C SER A 7 4.22 -12.91 1.72
N THR A 8 4.13 -13.82 0.77
CA THR A 8 4.76 -13.77 -0.55
C THR A 8 4.15 -12.72 -1.51
N GLU A 9 2.87 -12.37 -1.37
CA GLU A 9 2.26 -11.32 -2.22
C GLU A 9 2.72 -9.93 -1.80
N LEU A 10 2.95 -9.73 -0.50
CA LEU A 10 3.48 -8.48 0.03
C LEU A 10 4.93 -8.26 -0.42
N GLU A 11 5.75 -9.30 -0.40
CA GLU A 11 7.15 -9.24 -0.86
C GLU A 11 7.23 -8.86 -2.35
N LYS A 12 6.44 -9.50 -3.21
CA LYS A 12 6.35 -9.16 -4.64
C LYS A 12 5.91 -7.71 -4.87
N ALA A 13 4.93 -7.24 -4.11
CA ALA A 13 4.49 -5.86 -4.20
C ALA A 13 5.62 -4.87 -3.85
N ILE A 14 6.44 -5.18 -2.84
CA ILE A 14 7.58 -4.35 -2.46
C ILE A 14 8.66 -4.36 -3.55
N GLU A 15 8.91 -5.50 -4.20
CA GLU A 15 9.86 -5.62 -5.31
C GLU A 15 9.47 -4.78 -6.54
N LEU A 16 8.17 -4.55 -6.75
CA LEU A 16 7.64 -3.72 -7.84
C LEU A 16 7.71 -2.22 -7.55
N LEU A 17 7.93 -1.83 -6.29
CA LEU A 17 8.00 -0.42 -5.92
C LEU A 17 9.37 0.19 -6.31
N PRO A 18 9.39 1.45 -6.79
CA PRO A 18 10.63 2.20 -6.93
C PRO A 18 11.43 2.24 -5.62
N GLU A 19 12.77 2.22 -5.71
CA GLU A 19 13.67 2.19 -4.54
C GLU A 19 13.37 3.32 -3.53
N ILE A 20 12.96 4.50 -4.01
CA ILE A 20 12.59 5.62 -3.15
C ILE A 20 11.37 5.32 -2.25
N LEU A 21 10.45 4.47 -2.72
CA LEU A 21 9.27 4.05 -1.98
C LEU A 21 9.56 2.85 -1.06
N THR A 22 10.59 2.04 -1.33
CA THR A 22 10.98 0.90 -0.48
C THR A 22 11.91 1.26 0.69
N ARG A 23 12.40 2.50 0.76
CA ARG A 23 13.18 2.97 1.93
C ARG A 23 12.30 3.07 3.19
N ASN A 24 12.85 2.62 4.32
CA ASN A 24 12.26 2.74 5.66
C ASN A 24 10.84 2.16 5.77
N LEU A 25 10.61 0.95 5.29
CA LEU A 25 9.29 0.28 5.29
C LEU A 25 8.72 0.10 6.69
N ASP A 26 9.58 -0.15 7.67
CA ASP A 26 9.28 -0.30 9.09
C ASP A 26 8.95 1.02 9.79
N ARG A 27 9.29 2.17 9.19
CA ARG A 27 9.06 3.48 9.80
C ARG A 27 7.66 4.01 9.51
N ASN A 28 7.17 4.83 10.43
CA ASN A 28 5.89 5.52 10.32
C ASN A 28 5.90 6.46 9.13
N LEU A 29 5.02 6.17 8.16
CA LEU A 29 4.73 7.08 7.08
C LEU A 29 3.69 8.11 7.51
N CYS A 30 2.67 7.67 8.25
CA CYS A 30 1.74 8.57 8.91
C CYS A 30 2.13 8.70 10.38
N VAL A 31 2.74 9.83 10.74
CA VAL A 31 3.11 10.10 12.14
C VAL A 31 1.93 10.52 13.00
N CYS A 32 0.83 11.00 12.41
CA CYS A 32 -0.36 11.41 13.17
C CYS A 32 -1.02 10.22 13.89
N ASN A 33 -1.02 9.06 13.24
CA ASN A 33 -1.71 7.85 13.71
C ASN A 33 -0.75 6.66 13.84
N ASP A 34 0.56 6.93 13.91
CA ASP A 34 1.63 5.92 14.03
C ASP A 34 1.50 4.74 13.06
N VAL A 35 1.25 5.04 11.78
CA VAL A 35 1.05 4.02 10.74
C VAL A 35 2.36 3.78 9.98
N PRO A 36 2.96 2.58 10.09
CA PRO A 36 4.16 2.23 9.34
C PRO A 36 3.86 2.11 7.85
N LYS A 37 4.84 2.45 7.01
CA LYS A 37 4.70 2.38 5.56
C LYS A 37 4.30 0.98 5.10
N LEU A 38 4.87 -0.06 5.69
CA LEU A 38 4.56 -1.45 5.37
C LEU A 38 3.08 -1.80 5.57
N LYS A 39 2.43 -1.24 6.60
CA LYS A 39 1.00 -1.47 6.86
C LYS A 39 0.13 -0.85 5.76
N ILE A 40 0.52 0.31 5.24
CA ILE A 40 -0.16 0.96 4.11
C ILE A 40 -0.01 0.13 2.83
N ILE A 41 1.20 -0.35 2.53
CA ILE A 41 1.45 -1.22 1.37
C ILE A 41 0.62 -2.50 1.48
N LYS A 42 0.57 -3.14 2.66
CA LYS A 42 -0.26 -4.32 2.90
C LYS A 42 -1.73 -4.05 2.62
N ALA A 43 -2.28 -2.93 3.12
CA ALA A 43 -3.66 -2.55 2.87
C ALA A 43 -3.94 -2.36 1.37
N ILE A 44 -3.00 -1.76 0.62
CA ILE A 44 -3.15 -1.59 -0.83
C ILE A 44 -3.16 -2.95 -1.53
N VAL A 45 -2.25 -3.88 -1.16
CA VAL A 45 -2.23 -5.26 -1.67
C VAL A 45 -3.52 -6.03 -1.31
N GLU A 46 -4.16 -5.68 -0.20
CA GLU A 46 -5.47 -6.20 0.23
C GLU A 46 -6.67 -5.60 -0.51
N GLY A 47 -6.44 -4.65 -1.43
CA GLY A 47 -7.48 -4.03 -2.25
C GLY A 47 -7.87 -2.60 -1.84
N ALA A 48 -7.11 -1.96 -0.95
CA ALA A 48 -7.25 -0.53 -0.66
C ALA A 48 -6.63 0.33 -1.77
N ASP A 49 -7.21 0.26 -2.96
CA ASP A 49 -6.82 0.93 -4.21
C ASP A 49 -7.09 2.45 -4.26
N THR A 50 -7.58 3.04 -3.16
CA THR A 50 -7.90 4.47 -3.06
C THR A 50 -7.51 4.99 -1.69
N ALA A 51 -7.18 6.29 -1.61
CA ALA A 51 -6.84 6.94 -0.34
C ALA A 51 -7.97 6.78 0.70
N GLU A 52 -9.23 6.74 0.26
CA GLU A 52 -10.38 6.52 1.13
C GLU A 52 -10.41 5.13 1.76
N LYS A 53 -10.16 4.08 0.96
CA LYS A 53 -10.04 2.71 1.49
C LYS A 53 -8.80 2.56 2.37
N VAL A 54 -7.66 3.12 1.98
CA VAL A 54 -6.44 3.10 2.82
C VAL A 54 -6.72 3.76 4.17
N ARG A 55 -7.44 4.88 4.18
CA ARG A 55 -7.85 5.55 5.42
C ARG A 55 -8.77 4.66 6.25
N ALA A 56 -9.79 4.05 5.65
CA ALA A 56 -10.71 3.16 6.35
C ALA A 56 -9.99 1.96 7.02
N GLU A 57 -9.01 1.38 6.34
CA GLU A 57 -8.29 0.19 6.82
C GLU A 57 -7.15 0.51 7.80
N THR A 58 -6.49 1.66 7.65
CA THR A 58 -5.23 1.93 8.35
C THR A 58 -5.25 3.18 9.22
N TYR A 59 -6.26 4.04 9.08
CA TYR A 59 -6.33 5.40 9.64
C TYR A 59 -5.25 6.35 9.09
N ALA A 60 -4.42 5.94 8.12
CA ALA A 60 -3.53 6.88 7.44
C ALA A 60 -4.34 7.96 6.70
N THR A 61 -3.74 9.14 6.52
CA THR A 61 -4.34 10.33 5.87
C THR A 61 -5.45 11.05 6.66
N ASP A 62 -5.93 10.51 7.78
CA ASP A 62 -7.03 11.09 8.60
C ASP A 62 -6.60 12.22 9.56
N GLY A 63 -5.33 12.66 9.48
CA GLY A 63 -4.78 13.75 10.29
C GLY A 63 -4.43 14.97 9.45
N ASN A 64 -3.25 15.53 9.66
CA ASN A 64 -2.78 16.73 8.95
C ASN A 64 -2.47 16.51 7.44
N GLY A 65 -2.74 15.32 6.90
CA GLY A 65 -2.51 15.01 5.48
C GLY A 65 -1.05 14.92 5.03
N CYS A 66 -0.06 15.05 5.92
CA CYS A 66 1.37 15.08 5.54
C CYS A 66 1.85 13.83 4.78
N CYS A 67 1.25 12.68 5.07
CA CYS A 67 1.53 11.40 4.40
C CYS A 67 0.81 11.21 3.07
N GLN A 68 -0.20 12.04 2.75
CA GLN A 68 -1.16 11.80 1.66
C GLN A 68 -0.47 11.61 0.31
N ARG A 69 0.42 12.54 -0.07
CA ARG A 69 1.16 12.44 -1.35
C ARG A 69 1.92 11.13 -1.51
N GLN A 70 2.47 10.59 -0.41
CA GLN A 70 3.23 9.35 -0.48
C GLN A 70 2.33 8.12 -0.45
N VAL A 71 1.16 8.21 0.20
CA VAL A 71 0.09 7.20 0.09
C VAL A 71 -0.41 7.12 -1.35
N ASP A 72 -0.71 8.24 -1.98
CA ASP A 72 -1.19 8.29 -3.37
C ASP A 72 -0.16 7.68 -4.33
N ARG A 73 1.13 7.99 -4.15
CA ARG A 73 2.23 7.38 -4.91
C ARG A 73 2.30 5.86 -4.75
N LEU A 74 2.09 5.34 -3.54
CA LEU A 74 2.10 3.90 -3.30
C LEU A 74 0.91 3.23 -4.00
N ILE A 75 -0.27 3.86 -3.94
CA ILE A 75 -1.47 3.39 -4.65
C ILE A 75 -1.22 3.38 -6.16
N GLU A 76 -0.72 4.48 -6.74
CA GLU A 76 -0.39 4.59 -8.17
C GLU A 76 0.56 3.47 -8.62
N CYS A 77 1.61 3.20 -7.83
CA CYS A 77 2.60 2.18 -8.20
C CYS A 77 2.05 0.76 -8.11
N LEU A 78 1.12 0.49 -7.19
CA LEU A 78 0.63 -0.86 -6.90
C LEU A 78 -0.67 -1.20 -7.65
N ALA A 79 -1.56 -0.23 -7.85
CA ALA A 79 -2.84 -0.42 -8.57
C ALA A 79 -2.64 -0.72 -10.06
N VAL A 80 -1.54 -0.26 -10.66
CA VAL A 80 -1.19 -0.57 -12.06
C VAL A 80 -0.95 -2.07 -12.27
N ASN A 81 -0.62 -2.84 -11.21
CA ASN A 81 -0.27 -4.25 -11.33
C ASN A 81 -1.46 -5.22 -11.22
N GLU A 82 -2.66 -4.76 -10.80
CA GLU A 82 -3.86 -5.62 -10.81
C GLU A 82 -4.42 -5.83 -12.22
N SER A 83 -4.14 -4.91 -13.15
CA SER A 83 -4.55 -5.01 -14.57
C SER A 83 -3.74 -6.04 -15.38
N GLU A 84 -2.63 -6.55 -14.83
CA GLU A 84 -1.80 -7.58 -15.48
C GLU A 84 -2.03 -9.00 -14.93
N LYS A 85 -2.76 -9.16 -13.81
CA LYS A 85 -3.11 -10.50 -13.26
C LYS A 85 -4.04 -11.31 -14.18
N GLU A 86 -4.77 -10.69 -15.11
CA GLU A 86 -5.71 -11.37 -16.03
C GLU A 86 -5.08 -11.91 -17.33
N LYS A 87 -3.78 -11.70 -17.59
CA LYS A 87 -3.12 -12.16 -18.84
C LYS A 87 -2.16 -13.34 -18.71
N ASN A 88 -1.95 -13.88 -17.51
CA ASN A 88 -1.06 -15.05 -17.32
C ASN A 88 -1.70 -16.15 -16.45
N SER A 89 -2.97 -16.47 -16.74
CA SER A 89 -3.54 -17.78 -16.44
C SER A 89 -3.76 -18.49 -17.78
N SER A 90 -2.70 -19.13 -18.25
CA SER A 90 -2.75 -20.10 -19.36
C SER A 90 -3.51 -21.36 -18.96
#